data_AF-A0A151F4D3-F1
#
_entry.id   AF-A0A151F4D3-F1
#
_cell.length_a   1.000
_cell.length_b   1.000
_cell.length_c   1.000
_cell.angle_alpha   90.00
_cell.angle_beta   90.00
_cell.angle_gamma   90.00
#
_symmetry.space_group_name_H-M   'P 1'
#
loop_
_entity.id
_entity.type
_entity.pdbx_description
1 polymer ?
#
loop_
_entity_poly.entity_id
_entity_poly.type
_entity_poly.pdbx_seq_one_letter_code
_entity_poly.pdbx_strand_id
1 'polypeptide(L)'
;MKAILVFIEGTICDTRPRHHLGIGTPEFYQREEMLKDRPVPGSVHCLQELAQHYTIVYLGARPASTLSYTEEWLEKKGFPKGPVYLGETHEERQALVRDFKDKFNFIAGIGDRWDDNEYHSLIGCLSIILEEFMGNWTAVPGRISNHERLERINRNETYLKGKVEGLARTLPLLHSRYGDGMWETYFEAVFKIFENSRETRKKEDLESLSEHGFDPSNFKDVAQWYRILNEDWETNPNYGLQDWEIVEATESRCVIKVTRCRYAELWKEYRHPDIGYQIHCRPDEIWLDHPAWNPTVRFSHPQTLMQGSDYCLFIWYLPEEE
;
A
#
# COMPACT_ATOMS: atom_id res chain seq x y z
N MET A 1 -8.82 -10.27 6.83
CA MET A 1 -7.37 -10.05 7.02
C MET A 1 -6.65 -10.65 5.81
N LYS A 2 -5.60 -10.01 5.30
CA LYS A 2 -4.78 -10.59 4.22
C LYS A 2 -3.97 -11.78 4.76
N ALA A 3 -3.53 -12.68 3.90
CA ALA A 3 -2.83 -13.90 4.27
C ALA A 3 -1.44 -13.99 3.64
N ILE A 4 -0.54 -14.71 4.30
CA ILE A 4 0.78 -15.08 3.78
C ILE A 4 0.87 -16.60 3.79
N LEU A 5 1.18 -17.19 2.64
CA LEU A 5 1.47 -18.62 2.53
C LEU A 5 2.94 -18.85 2.91
N VAL A 6 3.21 -19.81 3.80
CA VAL A 6 4.56 -20.12 4.25
C VAL A 6 4.81 -21.61 4.08
N PHE A 7 5.79 -21.96 3.25
CA PHE A 7 6.24 -23.33 3.14
C PHE A 7 7.03 -23.74 4.39
N ILE A 8 6.93 -25.00 4.81
CA ILE A 8 7.52 -25.45 6.08
C ILE A 8 8.97 -25.93 5.90
N GLU A 9 9.14 -27.03 5.17
CA GLU A 9 10.44 -27.71 4.98
C GLU A 9 11.39 -26.80 4.20
N GLY A 10 12.65 -26.67 4.63
CA GLY A 10 13.62 -25.85 3.89
C GLY A 10 13.47 -24.35 4.14
N THR A 11 12.25 -23.86 4.26
CA THR A 11 11.94 -22.43 4.44
C THR A 11 12.01 -22.00 5.91
N ILE A 12 11.18 -22.59 6.79
CA ILE A 12 11.18 -22.28 8.24
C ILE A 12 11.71 -23.43 9.10
N CYS A 13 11.76 -24.65 8.55
CA CYS A 13 12.12 -25.86 9.26
C CYS A 13 13.40 -26.48 8.70
N ASP A 14 14.46 -26.54 9.52
CA ASP A 14 15.71 -27.23 9.20
C ASP A 14 15.61 -28.72 9.50
N THR A 15 15.39 -29.51 8.44
CA THR A 15 15.20 -30.96 8.49
C THR A 15 16.51 -31.74 8.32
N ARG A 16 17.63 -31.06 8.05
CA ARG A 16 18.95 -31.70 7.85
C ARG A 16 19.35 -32.66 8.97
N PRO A 17 19.08 -32.39 10.26
CA PRO A 17 19.43 -33.30 11.35
C PRO A 17 18.87 -34.71 11.18
N ARG A 18 17.74 -34.88 10.50
CA ARG A 18 17.07 -36.17 10.30
C ARG A 18 17.17 -36.73 8.87
N HIS A 19 17.90 -36.09 7.94
CA HIS A 19 18.08 -36.62 6.58
C HIS A 19 18.68 -38.04 6.54
N HIS A 20 19.50 -38.39 7.54
CA HIS A 20 20.09 -39.73 7.68
C HIS A 20 19.05 -40.85 7.91
N LEU A 21 17.81 -40.52 8.28
CA LEU A 21 16.70 -41.47 8.44
C LEU A 21 16.00 -41.82 7.10
N GLY A 22 16.37 -41.13 6.01
CA GLY A 22 15.81 -41.31 4.68
C GLY A 22 14.55 -40.48 4.45
N ILE A 23 14.63 -39.46 3.59
CA ILE A 23 13.47 -38.61 3.26
C ILE A 23 12.35 -39.49 2.69
N GLY A 24 11.13 -39.36 3.23
CA GLY A 24 9.97 -40.14 2.81
C GLY A 24 9.70 -41.41 3.64
N THR A 25 10.58 -41.79 4.55
CA THR A 25 10.36 -42.98 5.41
C THR A 25 9.49 -42.64 6.64
N PRO A 26 8.80 -43.62 7.24
CA PRO A 26 8.12 -43.43 8.51
C PRO A 26 9.05 -42.93 9.62
N GLU A 27 10.31 -43.39 9.63
CA GLU A 27 11.34 -42.96 10.59
C GLU A 27 11.64 -41.46 10.48
N PHE A 28 11.70 -40.95 9.25
CA PHE A 28 11.89 -39.52 9.01
C PHE A 28 10.77 -38.68 9.59
N TYR A 29 9.53 -39.16 9.56
CA TYR A 29 8.34 -38.45 10.06
C TYR A 29 7.95 -38.81 11.50
N GLN A 30 8.82 -39.48 12.26
CA GLN A 30 8.55 -39.75 13.66
C GLN A 30 8.45 -38.44 14.45
N ARG A 31 7.44 -38.38 15.33
CA ARG A 31 7.17 -37.22 16.16
C ARG A 31 8.41 -36.79 16.95
N GLU A 32 9.11 -37.74 17.56
CA GLU A 32 10.29 -37.48 18.38
C GLU A 32 11.40 -36.80 17.59
N GLU A 33 11.55 -37.13 16.31
CA GLU A 33 12.57 -36.56 15.43
C GLU A 33 12.14 -35.19 14.91
N MET A 34 10.88 -35.04 14.47
CA MET A 34 10.36 -33.77 14.00
C MET A 34 10.36 -32.68 15.07
N LEU A 35 10.07 -33.03 16.33
CA LEU A 35 10.14 -32.07 17.43
C LEU A 35 11.55 -31.51 17.68
N LYS A 36 12.60 -32.21 17.22
CA LYS A 36 14.00 -31.76 17.31
C LYS A 36 14.42 -30.80 16.20
N ASP A 37 13.66 -30.72 15.10
CA ASP A 37 13.97 -29.84 13.97
C ASP A 37 14.14 -28.40 14.47
N ARG A 38 15.11 -27.70 13.88
CA ARG A 38 15.45 -26.33 14.27
C ARG A 38 14.71 -25.35 13.39
N PRO A 39 14.23 -24.21 13.92
CA PRO A 39 13.73 -23.14 13.08
C PRO A 39 14.90 -22.55 12.28
N VAL A 40 14.65 -22.16 11.04
CA VAL A 40 15.60 -21.38 10.24
C VAL A 40 15.85 -20.03 10.94
N PRO A 41 17.11 -19.56 11.10
CA PRO A 41 17.39 -18.32 11.83
C PRO A 41 16.58 -17.12 11.32
N GLY A 42 15.99 -16.35 12.24
CA GLY A 42 15.17 -15.17 11.92
C GLY A 42 13.71 -15.45 11.54
N SER A 43 13.36 -16.67 11.14
CA SER A 43 12.00 -17.03 10.67
C SER A 43 10.93 -16.81 11.73
N VAL A 44 11.16 -17.27 12.97
CA VAL A 44 10.19 -17.16 14.07
C VAL A 44 9.85 -15.70 14.37
N HIS A 45 10.87 -14.84 14.52
CA HIS A 45 10.68 -13.44 14.84
C HIS A 45 9.95 -12.71 13.71
N CYS A 46 10.38 -12.90 12.47
CA CYS A 46 9.75 -12.28 11.30
C CYS A 46 8.29 -12.71 11.15
N LEU A 47 7.97 -13.99 11.30
CA LEU A 47 6.58 -14.45 11.20
C LEU A 47 5.70 -13.96 12.35
N GLN A 48 6.23 -13.84 13.58
CA GLN A 48 5.50 -13.23 14.69
C GLN A 48 5.19 -11.75 14.44
N GLU A 49 6.12 -11.00 13.84
CA GLU A 49 5.88 -9.61 13.41
C GLU A 49 4.78 -9.56 12.34
N LEU A 50 4.90 -10.36 11.28
CA LEU A 50 3.91 -10.41 10.20
C LEU A 50 2.53 -10.86 10.71
N ALA A 51 2.45 -11.76 11.69
CA ALA A 51 1.20 -12.24 12.24
C ALA A 51 0.36 -11.15 12.94
N GLN A 52 0.94 -9.98 13.25
CA GLN A 52 0.19 -8.84 13.79
C GLN A 52 -0.75 -8.22 12.75
N HIS A 53 -0.45 -8.38 11.45
CA HIS A 53 -1.18 -7.77 10.34
C HIS A 53 -1.75 -8.78 9.35
N TYR A 54 -1.17 -9.98 9.28
CA TYR A 54 -1.52 -11.02 8.31
C TYR A 54 -1.88 -12.33 8.98
N THR A 55 -2.78 -13.09 8.36
CA THR A 55 -2.99 -14.49 8.70
C THR A 55 -1.85 -15.33 8.10
N ILE A 56 -1.11 -16.04 8.93
CA ILE A 56 -0.05 -16.97 8.47
C ILE A 56 -0.69 -18.32 8.15
N VAL A 57 -0.53 -18.80 6.92
CA VAL A 57 -1.03 -20.10 6.47
C VAL A 57 0.17 -20.99 6.15
N TYR A 58 0.27 -22.14 6.81
CA TYR A 58 1.40 -23.05 6.63
C TYR A 58 1.08 -24.16 5.63
N LEU A 59 2.02 -24.43 4.73
CA LEU A 59 1.96 -25.54 3.77
C LEU A 59 3.20 -26.41 3.93
N GLY A 60 3.03 -27.72 4.14
CA GLY A 60 4.14 -28.65 4.32
C GLY A 60 4.11 -29.86 3.39
N ALA A 61 5.30 -30.32 3.00
CA ALA A 61 5.53 -31.60 2.32
C ALA A 61 5.62 -32.74 3.34
N ARG A 62 4.49 -33.10 3.96
CA ARG A 62 4.42 -34.14 4.99
C ARG A 62 3.15 -34.98 4.86
N PRO A 63 3.16 -36.23 5.35
CA PRO A 63 1.94 -37.01 5.55
C PRO A 63 0.89 -36.28 6.37
N ALA A 64 -0.39 -36.44 6.00
CA ALA A 64 -1.50 -35.86 6.75
C ALA A 64 -1.56 -36.37 8.21
N SER A 65 -1.05 -37.58 8.47
CA SER A 65 -0.90 -38.15 9.81
C SER A 65 0.05 -37.35 10.71
N THR A 66 0.83 -36.42 10.13
CA THR A 66 1.80 -35.58 10.85
C THR A 66 1.27 -34.25 11.33
N LEU A 67 0.00 -33.95 11.07
CA LEU A 67 -0.60 -32.66 11.37
C LEU A 67 -0.43 -32.27 12.84
N SER A 68 -0.83 -33.14 13.77
CA SER A 68 -0.84 -32.84 15.20
C SER A 68 0.54 -32.50 15.75
N TYR A 69 1.59 -33.19 15.33
CA TYR A 69 2.95 -32.90 15.78
C TYR A 69 3.66 -31.85 14.93
N THR A 70 3.17 -31.52 13.74
CA THR A 70 3.59 -30.32 13.01
C THR A 70 3.10 -29.07 13.73
N GLU A 71 1.83 -29.05 14.15
CA GLU A 71 1.26 -27.98 14.98
C GLU A 71 2.00 -27.87 16.32
N GLU A 72 2.27 -29.01 16.97
CA GLU A 72 3.05 -29.04 18.22
C GLU A 72 4.47 -28.47 18.03
N TRP A 73 5.14 -28.79 16.92
CA TRP A 73 6.45 -28.23 16.61
C TRP A 73 6.38 -26.72 16.42
N LEU A 74 5.41 -26.22 15.62
CA LEU A 74 5.22 -24.78 15.39
C LEU A 74 5.03 -24.03 16.72
N GLU A 75 4.17 -24.56 17.59
CA GLU A 75 3.91 -23.99 18.92
C GLU A 75 5.18 -24.02 19.80
N LYS A 76 5.87 -25.15 19.89
CA LYS A 76 7.10 -25.28 20.71
C LYS A 76 8.24 -24.41 20.24
N LYS A 77 8.36 -24.14 18.94
CA LYS A 77 9.39 -23.25 18.40
C LYS A 77 8.98 -21.77 18.41
N GLY A 78 7.75 -21.48 18.80
CA GLY A 78 7.24 -20.11 18.97
C GLY A 78 6.75 -19.46 17.69
N PHE A 79 6.42 -20.23 16.65
CA PHE A 79 5.77 -19.69 15.46
C PHE A 79 4.35 -19.18 15.78
N PRO A 80 3.85 -18.17 15.05
CA PRO A 80 2.50 -17.67 15.26
C PRO A 80 1.46 -18.74 14.89
N LYS A 81 0.32 -18.72 15.58
CA LYS A 81 -0.80 -19.63 15.27
C LYS A 81 -1.34 -19.33 13.87
N GLY A 82 -1.68 -20.39 13.14
CA GLY A 82 -2.21 -20.32 11.78
C GLY A 82 -2.69 -21.69 11.31
N PRO A 83 -3.56 -21.75 10.29
CA PRO A 83 -3.97 -23.03 9.72
C PRO A 83 -2.79 -23.74 9.06
N VAL A 84 -2.71 -25.05 9.26
CA VAL A 84 -1.65 -25.92 8.74
C VAL A 84 -2.27 -26.89 7.74
N TYR A 85 -1.69 -26.93 6.54
CA TYR A 85 -2.10 -27.84 5.47
C TYR A 85 -0.91 -28.67 5.03
N LEU A 86 -1.11 -29.98 4.89
CA LEU A 86 -0.06 -30.94 4.56
C LEU A 86 -0.46 -31.75 3.34
N GLY A 87 0.47 -31.93 2.42
CA GLY A 87 0.34 -32.84 1.29
C GLY A 87 1.70 -33.47 0.99
N GLU A 88 1.75 -34.78 0.85
CA GLU A 88 2.99 -35.53 0.64
C GLU A 88 3.51 -35.28 -0.77
N THR A 89 2.60 -35.31 -1.74
CA THR A 89 2.92 -35.15 -3.15
C THR A 89 2.81 -33.69 -3.57
N HIS A 90 3.42 -33.38 -4.70
CA HIS A 90 3.28 -32.05 -5.30
C HIS A 90 1.82 -31.82 -5.75
N GLU A 91 1.17 -32.84 -6.30
CA GLU A 91 -0.23 -32.81 -6.76
C GLU A 91 -1.21 -32.55 -5.61
N GLU A 92 -1.02 -33.18 -4.45
CA GLU A 92 -1.83 -32.92 -3.25
C GLU A 92 -1.72 -31.47 -2.80
N ARG A 93 -0.50 -30.93 -2.74
CA ARG A 93 -0.25 -29.53 -2.38
C ARG A 93 -0.85 -28.57 -3.39
N GLN A 94 -0.76 -28.84 -4.70
CA GLN A 94 -1.45 -28.05 -5.72
C GLN A 94 -2.97 -28.05 -5.53
N ALA A 95 -3.57 -29.21 -5.20
CA ALA A 95 -5.01 -29.30 -4.94
C ALA A 95 -5.42 -28.45 -3.74
N LEU A 96 -4.66 -28.50 -2.64
CA LEU A 96 -4.87 -27.65 -1.46
C LEU A 96 -4.79 -26.16 -1.81
N VAL A 97 -3.75 -25.76 -2.55
CA VAL A 97 -3.50 -24.36 -2.92
C VAL A 97 -4.60 -23.79 -3.82
N ARG A 98 -5.17 -24.60 -4.73
CA ARG A 98 -6.33 -24.18 -5.55
C ARG A 98 -7.55 -23.89 -4.68
N ASP A 99 -7.79 -24.73 -3.69
CA ASP A 99 -8.85 -24.59 -2.69
C ASP A 99 -8.69 -23.34 -1.83
N PHE A 100 -7.48 -22.81 -1.68
CA PHE A 100 -7.22 -21.67 -0.82
C PHE A 100 -7.69 -20.33 -1.42
N LYS A 101 -7.81 -20.22 -2.75
CA LYS A 101 -8.23 -18.96 -3.41
C LYS A 101 -9.55 -18.41 -2.88
N ASP A 102 -10.47 -19.31 -2.57
CA ASP A 102 -11.80 -18.95 -2.08
C ASP A 102 -11.83 -18.77 -0.55
N LYS A 103 -10.75 -19.17 0.14
CA LYS A 103 -10.64 -19.17 1.61
C LYS A 103 -9.81 -18.01 2.14
N PHE A 104 -8.79 -17.59 1.40
CA PHE A 104 -7.80 -16.62 1.86
C PHE A 104 -7.47 -15.59 0.77
N ASN A 105 -7.24 -14.35 1.20
CA ASN A 105 -6.75 -13.28 0.34
C ASN A 105 -5.23 -13.16 0.50
N PHE A 106 -4.46 -13.90 -0.30
CA PHE A 106 -3.00 -13.93 -0.18
C PHE A 106 -2.35 -12.70 -0.78
N ILE A 107 -1.42 -12.11 -0.03
CA ILE A 107 -0.57 -11.02 -0.51
C ILE A 107 0.85 -11.48 -0.87
N ALA A 108 1.33 -12.52 -0.20
CA ALA A 108 2.64 -13.09 -0.45
C ALA A 108 2.66 -14.59 -0.16
N GLY A 109 3.63 -15.25 -0.77
CA GLY A 109 4.04 -16.61 -0.48
C GLY A 109 5.54 -16.66 -0.23
N ILE A 110 5.95 -17.44 0.77
CA ILE A 110 7.33 -17.58 1.20
C ILE A 110 7.71 -19.06 1.10
N GLY A 111 8.74 -19.35 0.32
CA GLY A 111 9.25 -20.69 0.08
C GLY A 111 10.77 -20.69 -0.10
N ASP A 112 11.34 -21.85 -0.42
CA ASP A 112 12.77 -22.00 -0.71
C ASP A 112 13.04 -22.65 -2.07
N ARG A 113 12.00 -23.18 -2.72
CA ARG A 113 12.14 -23.91 -3.99
C ARG A 113 11.36 -23.28 -5.13
N TRP A 114 11.68 -23.77 -6.33
CA TRP A 114 10.98 -23.36 -7.55
C TRP A 114 9.54 -23.87 -7.60
N ASP A 115 9.22 -25.00 -6.98
CA ASP A 115 7.85 -25.53 -6.91
C ASP A 115 6.97 -24.72 -5.94
N ASP A 116 7.55 -24.08 -4.91
CA ASP A 116 6.82 -23.10 -4.10
C ASP A 116 6.33 -21.92 -4.94
N ASN A 117 7.15 -21.47 -5.89
CA ASN A 117 6.77 -20.41 -6.81
C ASN A 117 5.57 -20.81 -7.69
N GLU A 118 5.38 -22.09 -7.99
CA GLU A 118 4.17 -22.55 -8.68
C GLU A 118 2.94 -22.38 -7.81
N TYR A 119 3.02 -22.70 -6.51
CA TYR A 119 1.93 -22.47 -5.57
C TYR A 119 1.59 -20.98 -5.45
N HIS A 120 2.60 -20.12 -5.36
CA HIS A 120 2.42 -18.66 -5.30
C HIS A 120 1.77 -18.12 -6.57
N SER A 121 2.20 -18.62 -7.74
CA SER A 121 1.61 -18.27 -9.03
C SER A 121 0.17 -18.72 -9.16
N LEU A 122 -0.17 -19.90 -8.64
CA LEU A 122 -1.54 -20.39 -8.62
C LEU A 122 -2.43 -19.41 -7.88
N ILE A 123 -2.08 -18.96 -6.67
CA ILE A 123 -2.89 -18.02 -5.87
C ILE A 123 -2.73 -16.55 -6.27
N GLY A 124 -1.76 -16.23 -7.13
CA GLY A 124 -1.58 -14.88 -7.70
C GLY A 124 -0.98 -13.88 -6.71
N CYS A 125 -0.08 -14.30 -5.83
CA CYS A 125 0.54 -13.45 -4.82
C CYS A 125 2.02 -13.16 -5.12
N LEU A 126 2.64 -12.24 -4.35
CA LEU A 126 4.09 -12.02 -4.38
C LEU A 126 4.84 -13.29 -4.00
N SER A 127 5.76 -13.75 -4.86
CA SER A 127 6.63 -14.89 -4.56
C SER A 127 7.95 -14.45 -3.92
N ILE A 128 8.23 -14.96 -2.73
CA ILE A 128 9.47 -14.75 -1.97
C ILE A 128 10.16 -16.10 -1.80
N ILE A 129 11.13 -16.38 -2.67
CA ILE A 129 11.98 -17.56 -2.56
C ILE A 129 13.26 -17.19 -1.78
N LEU A 130 13.51 -17.92 -0.69
CA LEU A 130 14.64 -17.78 0.21
C LEU A 130 15.65 -18.91 -0.01
N GLU A 131 16.88 -18.73 0.48
CA GLU A 131 17.86 -19.81 0.48
C GLU A 131 17.45 -20.93 1.46
N GLU A 132 17.41 -22.17 0.99
CA GLU A 132 17.04 -23.35 1.79
C GLU A 132 17.90 -23.43 3.08
N PHE A 133 17.23 -23.52 4.22
CA PHE A 133 17.77 -23.53 5.59
C PHE A 133 18.52 -22.27 6.05
N MET A 134 18.74 -21.29 5.18
CA MET A 134 19.57 -20.10 5.44
C MET A 134 18.94 -18.79 4.92
N GLY A 135 17.62 -18.77 4.75
CA GLY A 135 16.89 -17.63 4.21
C GLY A 135 17.16 -16.29 4.90
N ASN A 136 17.27 -15.23 4.11
CA ASN A 136 17.36 -13.87 4.64
C ASN A 136 15.98 -13.31 5.04
N TRP A 137 15.54 -13.64 6.25
CA TRP A 137 14.25 -13.23 6.79
C TRP A 137 14.12 -11.72 7.07
N THR A 138 15.23 -11.00 7.25
CA THR A 138 15.20 -9.55 7.54
C THR A 138 14.65 -8.72 6.38
N ALA A 139 14.80 -9.20 5.13
CA ALA A 139 14.29 -8.51 3.95
C ALA A 139 12.80 -8.78 3.67
N VAL A 140 12.20 -9.79 4.30
CA VAL A 140 10.84 -10.26 3.97
C VAL A 140 9.77 -9.20 4.22
N PRO A 141 9.69 -8.53 5.40
CA PRO A 141 8.64 -7.54 5.65
C PRO A 141 8.70 -6.37 4.66
N GLY A 142 9.91 -5.88 4.34
CA GLY A 142 10.11 -4.82 3.36
C GLY A 142 9.67 -5.20 1.95
N ARG A 143 9.88 -6.46 1.53
CA ARG A 143 9.39 -6.96 0.24
C ARG A 143 7.87 -6.99 0.17
N ILE A 144 7.20 -7.41 1.24
CA ILE A 144 5.74 -7.46 1.32
C ILE A 144 5.16 -6.03 1.31
N SER A 145 5.67 -5.14 2.17
CA SER A 145 5.22 -3.75 2.23
C SER A 145 5.41 -3.02 0.90
N ASN A 146 6.57 -3.19 0.24
CA ASN A 146 6.81 -2.61 -1.08
C ASN A 146 5.85 -3.14 -2.14
N HIS A 147 5.51 -4.42 -2.10
CA HIS A 147 4.53 -4.99 -3.03
C HIS A 147 3.14 -4.39 -2.80
N GLU A 148 2.68 -4.25 -1.56
CA GLU A 148 1.38 -3.62 -1.26
C GLU A 148 1.32 -2.15 -1.68
N ARG A 149 2.42 -1.42 -1.49
CA ARG A 149 2.56 -0.05 -1.99
C ARG A 149 2.42 -0.01 -3.51
N LEU A 150 3.11 -0.87 -4.25
CA LEU A 150 2.99 -0.96 -5.71
C LEU A 150 1.57 -1.35 -6.15
N GLU A 151 0.92 -2.29 -5.45
CA GLU A 151 -0.49 -2.63 -5.72
C GLU A 151 -1.43 -1.45 -5.46
N ARG A 152 -1.19 -0.65 -4.42
CA ARG A 152 -1.93 0.60 -4.18
C ARG A 152 -1.76 1.56 -5.34
N ILE A 153 -0.53 1.82 -5.78
CA ILE A 153 -0.23 2.72 -6.90
C ILE A 153 -0.95 2.24 -8.16
N ASN A 154 -0.83 0.96 -8.52
CA ASN A 154 -1.48 0.39 -9.70
C ASN A 154 -3.01 0.51 -9.65
N ARG A 155 -3.62 0.30 -8.48
CA ARG A 155 -5.07 0.48 -8.29
C ARG A 155 -5.48 1.93 -8.44
N ASN A 156 -4.76 2.85 -7.81
CA ASN A 156 -5.01 4.29 -7.91
C ASN A 156 -4.89 4.75 -9.37
N GLU A 157 -3.84 4.32 -10.09
CA GLU A 157 -3.65 4.64 -11.51
C GLU A 157 -4.77 4.08 -12.39
N THR A 158 -5.18 2.83 -12.16
CA THR A 158 -6.29 2.20 -12.91
C THR A 158 -7.61 2.94 -12.69
N TYR A 159 -7.91 3.26 -11.43
CA TYR A 159 -9.11 4.01 -11.07
C TYR A 159 -9.10 5.41 -11.73
N LEU A 160 -7.99 6.12 -11.60
CA LEU A 160 -7.86 7.46 -12.17
C LEU A 160 -7.99 7.43 -13.69
N LYS A 161 -7.34 6.47 -14.37
CA LYS A 161 -7.43 6.31 -15.82
C LYS A 161 -8.89 6.13 -16.26
N GLY A 162 -9.63 5.22 -15.63
CA GLY A 162 -11.04 5.00 -15.94
C GLY A 162 -11.91 6.25 -15.71
N LYS A 163 -11.65 6.98 -14.61
CA LYS A 163 -12.34 8.25 -14.30
C LYS A 163 -12.06 9.30 -15.37
N VAL A 164 -10.80 9.55 -15.71
CA VAL A 164 -10.42 10.57 -16.71
C VAL A 164 -10.92 10.17 -18.08
N GLU A 165 -10.86 8.90 -18.48
CA GLU A 165 -11.41 8.42 -19.76
C GLU A 165 -12.89 8.74 -19.90
N GLY A 166 -13.69 8.47 -18.86
CA GLY A 166 -15.12 8.78 -18.85
C GLY A 166 -15.41 10.29 -18.92
N LEU A 167 -14.68 11.09 -18.13
CA LEU A 167 -14.82 12.54 -18.13
C LEU A 167 -14.38 13.17 -19.46
N ALA A 168 -13.27 12.73 -20.03
CA ALA A 168 -12.76 13.23 -21.30
C ALA A 168 -13.69 12.93 -22.48
N ARG A 169 -14.54 11.90 -22.39
CA ARG A 169 -15.58 11.63 -23.40
C ARG A 169 -16.83 12.49 -23.24
N THR A 170 -17.14 12.93 -22.02
CA THR A 170 -18.44 13.52 -21.67
C THR A 170 -18.35 15.04 -21.52
N LEU A 171 -17.33 15.53 -20.84
CA LEU A 171 -17.15 16.95 -20.55
C LEU A 171 -17.02 17.83 -21.80
N PRO A 172 -16.31 17.44 -22.88
CA PRO A 172 -16.29 18.26 -24.10
C PRO A 172 -17.67 18.44 -24.72
N LEU A 173 -18.54 17.41 -24.66
CA LEU A 173 -19.91 17.48 -25.19
C LEU A 173 -20.79 18.41 -24.35
N LEU A 174 -20.63 18.35 -23.02
CA LEU A 174 -21.33 19.25 -22.11
C LEU A 174 -20.85 20.69 -22.29
N HIS A 175 -19.53 20.90 -22.37
CA HIS A 175 -18.94 22.21 -22.60
C HIS A 175 -19.39 22.81 -23.94
N SER A 176 -19.45 22.01 -25.01
CA SER A 176 -19.99 22.46 -26.31
C SER A 176 -21.46 22.88 -26.24
N ARG A 177 -22.25 22.36 -25.28
CA ARG A 177 -23.67 22.68 -25.13
C ARG A 177 -23.93 23.85 -24.20
N TYR A 178 -23.17 23.95 -23.12
CA TYR A 178 -23.42 24.89 -22.02
C TYR A 178 -22.41 26.05 -21.95
N GLY A 179 -21.31 25.99 -22.71
CA GLY A 179 -20.26 27.00 -22.72
C GLY A 179 -19.50 27.12 -21.40
N ASP A 180 -18.70 28.17 -21.26
CA ASP A 180 -17.80 28.36 -20.11
C ASP A 180 -18.53 28.56 -18.77
N GLY A 181 -19.79 29.02 -18.79
CA GLY A 181 -20.61 29.16 -17.58
C GLY A 181 -20.83 27.86 -16.82
N MET A 182 -20.66 26.71 -17.49
CA MET A 182 -20.65 25.39 -16.83
C MET A 182 -19.50 25.26 -15.83
N TRP A 183 -18.31 25.80 -16.12
CA TRP A 183 -17.15 25.71 -15.25
C TRP A 183 -17.32 26.57 -13.99
N GLU A 184 -17.91 27.75 -14.12
CA GLU A 184 -18.29 28.58 -12.96
C GLU A 184 -19.30 27.86 -12.08
N THR A 185 -20.33 27.25 -12.68
CA THR A 185 -21.32 26.47 -11.93
C THR A 185 -20.69 25.28 -11.20
N TYR A 186 -19.74 24.60 -11.83
CA TYR A 186 -18.99 23.52 -11.20
C TYR A 186 -18.12 24.03 -10.04
N PHE A 187 -17.38 25.12 -10.24
CA PHE A 187 -16.54 25.74 -9.22
C PHE A 187 -17.37 26.17 -8.00
N GLU A 188 -18.52 26.81 -8.21
CA GLU A 188 -19.46 27.16 -7.14
C GLU A 188 -20.03 25.93 -6.40
N ALA A 189 -20.29 24.84 -7.13
CA ALA A 189 -20.74 23.60 -6.51
C ALA A 189 -19.66 23.00 -5.60
N VAL A 190 -18.39 23.01 -6.04
CA VAL A 190 -17.25 22.58 -5.21
C VAL A 190 -17.09 23.48 -3.99
N PHE A 191 -17.23 24.80 -4.15
CA PHE A 191 -17.19 25.76 -3.04
C PHE A 191 -18.26 25.46 -1.98
N LYS A 192 -19.48 25.13 -2.40
CA LYS A 192 -20.55 24.72 -1.48
C LYS A 192 -20.21 23.43 -0.72
N ILE A 193 -19.62 22.44 -1.39
CA ILE A 193 -19.17 21.20 -0.73
C ILE A 193 -18.08 21.49 0.31
N PHE A 194 -17.13 22.36 -0.03
CA PHE A 194 -16.08 22.81 0.86
C PHE A 194 -16.66 23.49 2.11
N GLU A 195 -17.52 24.51 1.96
CA GLU A 195 -18.12 25.20 3.12
C GLU A 195 -18.98 24.26 3.97
N ASN A 196 -19.78 23.38 3.37
CA ASN A 196 -20.61 22.43 4.10
C ASN A 196 -19.81 21.42 4.94
N SER A 197 -18.55 21.16 4.57
CA SER A 197 -17.66 20.23 5.28
C SER A 197 -16.59 20.93 6.14
N ARG A 198 -16.61 22.26 6.22
CA ARG A 198 -15.52 23.06 6.83
C ARG A 198 -15.31 22.71 8.30
N GLU A 199 -16.37 22.69 9.12
CA GLU A 199 -16.24 22.42 10.56
C GLU A 199 -15.77 21.00 10.86
N THR A 200 -16.25 20.01 10.09
CA THR A 200 -15.81 18.63 10.22
C THR A 200 -14.33 18.49 9.90
N ARG A 201 -13.89 19.01 8.75
CA ARG A 201 -12.47 18.96 8.33
C ARG A 201 -11.57 19.73 9.28
N LYS A 202 -11.99 20.90 9.75
CA LYS A 202 -11.25 21.66 10.77
C LYS A 202 -10.97 20.81 12.00
N LYS A 203 -11.97 20.09 12.50
CA LYS A 203 -11.80 19.20 13.65
C LYS A 203 -10.80 18.09 13.34
N GLU A 204 -10.98 17.38 12.22
CA GLU A 204 -10.13 16.25 11.81
C GLU A 204 -8.67 16.68 11.58
N ASP A 205 -8.46 17.79 10.86
CA ASP A 205 -7.14 18.33 10.55
C ASP A 205 -6.40 18.77 11.83
N LEU A 206 -7.08 19.48 12.75
CA LEU A 206 -6.48 19.92 14.02
C LEU A 206 -6.20 18.76 14.96
N GLU A 207 -7.05 17.73 14.98
CA GLU A 207 -6.82 16.49 15.73
C GLU A 207 -5.58 15.77 15.19
N SER A 208 -5.48 15.60 13.86
CA SER A 208 -4.32 14.99 13.20
C SER A 208 -3.01 15.76 13.45
N LEU A 209 -3.02 17.09 13.35
CA LEU A 209 -1.86 17.92 13.70
C LEU A 209 -1.46 17.76 15.17
N SER A 210 -2.44 17.76 16.08
CA SER A 210 -2.22 17.61 17.52
C SER A 210 -1.64 16.24 17.89
N GLU A 211 -2.04 15.15 17.22
CA GLU A 211 -1.50 13.80 17.46
C GLU A 211 0.01 13.73 17.22
N HIS A 212 0.52 14.57 16.31
CA HIS A 212 1.94 14.69 16.01
C HIS A 212 2.64 15.84 16.74
N GLY A 213 1.92 16.62 17.54
CA GLY A 213 2.48 17.78 18.26
C GLY A 213 2.84 18.96 17.36
N PHE A 214 2.17 19.11 16.21
CA PHE A 214 2.43 20.14 15.21
C PHE A 214 1.56 21.39 15.42
N ASP A 215 2.15 22.57 15.26
CA ASP A 215 1.43 23.84 15.32
C ASP A 215 0.84 24.22 13.94
N PRO A 216 -0.51 24.35 13.81
CA PRO A 216 -1.16 24.80 12.58
C PRO A 216 -0.78 26.22 12.14
N SER A 217 -0.09 26.99 12.98
CA SER A 217 0.37 28.35 12.65
C SER A 217 1.83 28.37 12.18
N ASN A 218 2.52 27.22 12.20
CA ASN A 218 3.93 27.09 11.82
C ASN A 218 4.07 26.22 10.58
N PHE A 219 4.46 26.82 9.46
CA PHE A 219 4.58 26.09 8.20
C PHE A 219 5.70 25.04 8.16
N LYS A 220 6.67 25.05 9.07
CA LYS A 220 7.62 23.94 9.23
C LYS A 220 6.88 22.68 9.69
N ASP A 221 5.94 22.82 10.62
CA ASP A 221 5.17 21.73 11.18
C ASP A 221 4.12 21.25 10.18
N VAL A 222 3.40 22.17 9.54
CA VAL A 222 2.44 21.86 8.46
C VAL A 222 3.12 21.13 7.29
N ALA A 223 4.36 21.51 6.92
CA ALA A 223 5.14 20.81 5.90
C ALA A 223 5.45 19.35 6.29
N GLN A 224 5.77 19.08 7.55
CA GLN A 224 5.98 17.71 8.03
C GLN A 224 4.66 16.93 8.06
N TRP A 225 3.57 17.57 8.47
CA TRP A 225 2.23 16.98 8.45
C TRP A 225 1.83 16.54 7.03
N TYR A 226 1.99 17.40 6.02
CA TYR A 226 1.74 17.02 4.61
C TYR A 226 2.61 15.85 4.15
N ARG A 227 3.88 15.78 4.59
CA ARG A 227 4.75 14.64 4.28
C ARG A 227 4.20 13.35 4.86
N ILE A 228 3.72 13.35 6.10
CA ILE A 228 3.10 12.16 6.74
C ILE A 228 1.84 11.74 5.98
N LEU A 229 0.92 12.68 5.72
CA LEU A 229 -0.31 12.39 4.98
C LEU A 229 -0.04 11.82 3.59
N ASN A 230 1.01 12.30 2.91
CA ASN A 230 1.34 11.79 1.60
C ASN A 230 2.00 10.40 1.64
N GLU A 231 2.79 10.10 2.68
CA GLU A 231 3.43 8.79 2.88
C GLU A 231 2.46 7.71 3.39
N ASP A 232 1.25 8.10 3.83
CA ASP A 232 0.17 7.15 4.13
C ASP A 232 -0.37 6.49 2.86
N TRP A 233 0.35 5.47 2.41
CA TRP A 233 -0.04 4.64 1.27
C TRP A 233 -1.30 3.80 1.54
N GLU A 234 -1.69 3.58 2.79
CA GLU A 234 -2.84 2.77 3.12
C GLU A 234 -4.14 3.51 2.82
N THR A 235 -4.23 4.78 3.19
CA THR A 235 -5.48 5.54 3.09
C THR A 235 -5.47 6.60 1.98
N ASN A 236 -4.30 7.08 1.55
CA ASN A 236 -4.22 8.17 0.58
C ASN A 236 -4.65 7.72 -0.84
N PRO A 237 -5.77 8.27 -1.37
CA PRO A 237 -6.26 7.92 -2.71
C PRO A 237 -5.35 8.44 -3.83
N ASN A 238 -4.44 9.37 -3.53
CA ASN A 238 -3.48 9.95 -4.45
C ASN A 238 -2.07 9.34 -4.34
N TYR A 239 -1.87 8.35 -3.46
CA TYR A 239 -0.56 7.72 -3.29
C TYR A 239 -0.01 7.20 -4.62
N GLY A 240 1.22 7.64 -4.95
CA GLY A 240 1.95 7.34 -6.19
C GLY A 240 1.40 7.94 -7.48
N LEU A 241 0.38 8.80 -7.41
CA LEU A 241 -0.12 9.53 -8.57
C LEU A 241 0.66 10.82 -8.84
N GLN A 242 1.44 11.29 -7.87
CA GLN A 242 2.20 12.53 -7.95
C GLN A 242 3.58 12.35 -7.32
N ASP A 243 4.59 12.96 -7.95
CA ASP A 243 5.92 13.12 -7.36
C ASP A 243 6.09 14.59 -6.99
N TRP A 244 6.59 14.85 -5.79
CA TRP A 244 6.66 16.20 -5.25
C TRP A 244 7.80 16.36 -4.25
N GLU A 245 8.16 17.62 -4.01
CA GLU A 245 9.20 18.01 -3.06
C GLU A 245 8.81 19.30 -2.33
N ILE A 246 9.27 19.42 -1.09
CA ILE A 246 9.18 20.66 -0.31
C ILE A 246 10.44 21.45 -0.62
N VAL A 247 10.30 22.60 -1.27
CA VAL A 247 11.44 23.46 -1.65
C VAL A 247 11.68 24.56 -0.62
N GLU A 248 10.66 24.93 0.16
CA GLU A 248 10.74 25.92 1.22
C GLU A 248 9.78 25.54 2.35
N ALA A 249 10.26 25.62 3.59
CA ALA A 249 9.42 25.51 4.78
C ALA A 249 10.00 26.41 5.88
N THR A 250 9.32 27.54 6.11
CA THR A 250 9.61 28.50 7.19
C THR A 250 8.42 28.55 8.14
N GLU A 251 8.44 29.43 9.15
CA GLU A 251 7.30 29.56 10.07
C GLU A 251 6.06 30.15 9.38
N SER A 252 6.25 31.06 8.42
CA SER A 252 5.15 31.80 7.77
C SER A 252 4.96 31.46 6.30
N ARG A 253 5.74 30.53 5.73
CA ARG A 253 5.67 30.19 4.30
C ARG A 253 6.09 28.75 4.03
N CYS A 254 5.34 28.07 3.16
CA CYS A 254 5.65 26.74 2.63
C CYS A 254 5.54 26.75 1.11
N VAL A 255 6.50 26.14 0.43
CA VAL A 255 6.47 25.97 -1.03
C VAL A 255 6.71 24.51 -1.38
N ILE A 256 5.78 23.95 -2.17
CA ILE A 256 5.84 22.60 -2.68
C ILE A 256 5.89 22.66 -4.21
N LYS A 257 6.75 21.83 -4.80
CA LYS A 257 6.73 21.53 -6.23
C LYS A 257 6.19 20.15 -6.48
N VAL A 258 5.27 20.03 -7.41
CA VAL A 258 4.87 18.72 -7.98
C VAL A 258 5.55 18.58 -9.33
N THR A 259 6.45 17.62 -9.46
CA THR A 259 7.29 17.39 -10.65
C THR A 259 6.72 16.35 -11.59
N ARG A 260 5.81 15.49 -11.09
CA ARG A 260 5.00 14.57 -11.89
C ARG A 260 3.56 14.57 -11.38
N CYS A 261 2.58 14.54 -12.29
CA CYS A 261 1.17 14.47 -11.93
C CYS A 261 0.39 13.62 -12.94
N ARG A 262 -0.09 12.45 -12.50
CA ARG A 262 -0.80 11.51 -13.37
C ARG A 262 -2.11 12.07 -13.94
N TYR A 263 -2.78 12.97 -13.21
CA TYR A 263 -3.93 13.70 -13.73
C TYR A 263 -3.55 14.53 -14.96
N ALA A 264 -2.48 15.32 -14.87
CA ALA A 264 -2.03 16.17 -15.97
C ALA A 264 -1.59 15.35 -17.19
N GLU A 265 -0.88 14.25 -16.97
CA GLU A 265 -0.49 13.31 -18.03
C GLU A 265 -1.72 12.78 -18.78
N LEU A 266 -2.71 12.22 -18.06
CA LEU A 266 -3.91 11.65 -18.67
C LEU A 266 -4.73 12.69 -19.43
N TRP A 267 -4.98 13.87 -18.85
CA TRP A 267 -5.74 14.91 -19.54
C TRP A 267 -5.04 15.43 -20.81
N LYS A 268 -3.70 15.44 -20.82
CA LYS A 268 -2.91 15.72 -22.04
C LYS A 268 -3.00 14.56 -23.05
N GLU A 269 -2.92 13.30 -22.60
CA GLU A 269 -3.10 12.11 -23.46
C GLU A 269 -4.46 12.16 -24.18
N TYR A 270 -5.53 12.56 -23.48
CA TYR A 270 -6.87 12.74 -24.05
C TYR A 270 -7.08 14.08 -24.77
N ARG A 271 -6.05 14.94 -24.88
CA ARG A 271 -6.08 16.24 -25.58
C ARG A 271 -7.11 17.24 -25.03
N HIS A 272 -7.39 17.20 -23.73
CA HIS A 272 -8.28 18.14 -23.03
C HIS A 272 -7.66 18.73 -21.74
N PRO A 273 -6.40 19.22 -21.76
CA PRO A 273 -5.75 19.76 -20.56
C PRO A 273 -6.44 21.02 -20.01
N ASP A 274 -7.11 21.79 -20.87
CA ASP A 274 -7.95 22.94 -20.51
C ASP A 274 -9.15 22.54 -19.65
N ILE A 275 -9.86 21.47 -20.01
CA ILE A 275 -10.92 20.90 -19.19
C ILE A 275 -10.35 20.31 -17.89
N GLY A 276 -9.23 19.57 -18.00
CA GLY A 276 -8.53 19.03 -16.84
C GLY A 276 -8.18 20.11 -15.81
N TYR A 277 -7.74 21.29 -16.26
CA TYR A 277 -7.49 22.43 -15.39
C TYR A 277 -8.75 22.88 -14.65
N GLN A 278 -9.87 23.05 -15.34
CA GLN A 278 -11.13 23.54 -14.74
C GLN A 278 -11.64 22.64 -13.62
N ILE A 279 -11.48 21.33 -13.73
CA ILE A 279 -12.07 20.37 -12.77
C ILE A 279 -11.09 19.80 -11.74
N HIS A 280 -9.78 19.97 -11.94
CA HIS A 280 -8.77 19.44 -11.01
C HIS A 280 -7.89 20.53 -10.42
N CYS A 281 -7.29 21.39 -11.24
CA CYS A 281 -6.29 22.35 -10.76
C CYS A 281 -6.92 23.63 -10.21
N ARG A 282 -7.92 24.19 -10.90
CA ARG A 282 -8.61 25.41 -10.46
C ARG A 282 -9.30 25.24 -9.10
N PRO A 283 -10.00 24.12 -8.83
CA PRO A 283 -10.63 23.92 -7.52
C PRO A 283 -9.64 23.82 -6.35
N ASP A 284 -8.34 23.59 -6.58
CA ASP A 284 -7.34 23.59 -5.51
C ASP A 284 -7.37 24.91 -4.72
N GLU A 285 -7.65 26.04 -5.38
CA GLU A 285 -7.80 27.35 -4.72
C GLU A 285 -8.88 27.32 -3.62
N ILE A 286 -9.99 26.59 -3.82
CA ILE A 286 -11.07 26.48 -2.84
C ILE A 286 -10.61 25.73 -1.59
N TRP A 287 -9.83 24.66 -1.78
CA TRP A 287 -9.46 23.75 -0.69
C TRP A 287 -8.24 24.23 0.09
N LEU A 288 -7.32 24.93 -0.59
CA LEU A 288 -6.00 25.26 -0.09
C LEU A 288 -5.86 26.72 0.32
N ASP A 289 -6.65 27.63 -0.23
CA ASP A 289 -6.78 29.01 0.26
C ASP A 289 -7.76 29.03 1.43
N HIS A 290 -7.44 29.75 2.51
CA HIS A 290 -8.25 29.76 3.73
C HIS A 290 -8.66 28.35 4.23
N PRO A 291 -7.70 27.41 4.38
CA PRO A 291 -7.98 26.04 4.74
C PRO A 291 -8.71 25.93 6.08
N ALA A 292 -9.45 24.83 6.27
CA ALA A 292 -10.32 24.64 7.43
C ALA A 292 -9.58 24.73 8.77
N TRP A 293 -8.37 24.16 8.85
CA TRP A 293 -7.51 24.19 10.03
C TRP A 293 -6.94 25.56 10.36
N ASN A 294 -6.76 26.45 9.37
CA ASN A 294 -6.28 27.81 9.60
C ASN A 294 -6.80 28.81 8.55
N PRO A 295 -7.83 29.62 8.86
CA PRO A 295 -8.43 30.54 7.90
C PRO A 295 -7.56 31.77 7.60
N THR A 296 -6.44 32.01 8.30
CA THR A 296 -5.53 33.13 8.00
C THR A 296 -4.54 32.81 6.89
N VAL A 297 -4.30 31.52 6.62
CA VAL A 297 -3.43 31.06 5.55
C VAL A 297 -3.96 31.52 4.19
N ARG A 298 -3.03 31.93 3.33
CA ARG A 298 -3.27 32.20 1.92
C ARG A 298 -2.53 31.23 1.02
N PHE A 299 -3.05 31.06 -0.18
CA PHE A 299 -2.54 30.13 -1.17
C PHE A 299 -2.36 30.77 -2.55
N SER A 300 -1.33 30.33 -3.28
CA SER A 300 -1.08 30.70 -4.67
C SER A 300 -0.59 29.49 -5.49
N HIS A 301 -1.14 29.32 -6.70
CA HIS A 301 -0.85 28.21 -7.61
C HIS A 301 -0.50 28.70 -9.04
N PRO A 302 0.59 29.46 -9.23
CA PRO A 302 0.84 30.20 -10.47
C PRO A 302 1.30 29.34 -11.67
N GLN A 303 1.74 28.10 -11.41
CA GLN A 303 2.27 27.20 -12.43
C GLN A 303 1.65 25.83 -12.25
N THR A 304 1.22 25.21 -13.36
CA THR A 304 0.65 23.87 -13.34
C THR A 304 1.23 23.02 -14.46
N LEU A 305 1.55 21.75 -14.15
CA LEU A 305 1.87 20.74 -15.16
C LEU A 305 0.72 20.62 -16.17
N MET A 306 -0.54 20.73 -15.73
CA MET A 306 -1.73 20.65 -16.59
C MET A 306 -1.69 21.67 -17.72
N GLN A 307 -1.30 22.91 -17.43
CA GLN A 307 -1.19 24.00 -18.41
C GLN A 307 0.16 24.05 -19.16
N GLY A 308 1.03 23.07 -18.93
CA GLY A 308 2.28 22.91 -19.68
C GLY A 308 3.53 23.49 -19.02
N SER A 309 3.47 23.88 -17.73
CA SER A 309 4.67 24.20 -16.96
C SER A 309 5.51 22.94 -16.66
N ASP A 310 6.79 23.12 -16.30
CA ASP A 310 7.69 22.01 -15.94
C ASP A 310 7.35 21.37 -14.58
N TYR A 311 6.61 22.07 -13.73
CA TYR A 311 6.13 21.62 -12.43
C TYR A 311 4.86 22.40 -12.05
N CYS A 312 4.08 21.84 -11.11
CA CYS A 312 3.10 22.65 -10.38
C CYS A 312 3.79 23.34 -9.21
N LEU A 313 3.43 24.60 -8.93
CA LEU A 313 4.00 25.37 -7.82
C LEU A 313 2.91 25.72 -6.82
N PHE A 314 2.94 25.11 -5.65
CA PHE A 314 2.01 25.35 -4.55
C PHE A 314 2.70 26.22 -3.51
N ILE A 315 2.13 27.39 -3.21
CA ILE A 315 2.70 28.36 -2.26
C ILE A 315 1.65 28.64 -1.19
N TRP A 316 1.95 28.31 0.06
CA TRP A 316 1.18 28.77 1.21
C TRP A 316 1.96 29.82 1.98
N TYR A 317 1.26 30.81 2.50
CA TYR A 317 1.88 31.87 3.30
C TYR A 317 0.88 32.45 4.30
N LEU A 318 1.40 32.94 5.43
CA LEU A 318 0.68 33.85 6.31
C LEU A 318 0.87 35.27 5.77
N PRO A 319 -0.21 36.04 5.57
CA PRO A 319 -0.11 37.47 5.26
C PRO A 319 0.68 38.20 6.36
N GLU A 320 1.48 39.19 5.99
CA GLU A 320 2.07 40.12 6.95
C GLU A 320 0.94 40.87 7.68
N GLU A 321 1.05 41.03 9.01
CA GLU A 321 0.13 41.89 9.76
C GLU A 321 0.37 43.34 9.33
N GLU A 322 -0.65 44.01 8.79
CA GLU A 322 -0.62 45.44 8.43
C GLU A 322 -0.47 46.37 9.64
#